data_AF-A0A9D1F4L9-F1
#
_entry.id   AF-A0A9D1F4L9-F1
#
_cell.length_a   1.000
_cell.length_b   1.000
_cell.length_c   1.000
_cell.angle_alpha   90.00
_cell.angle_beta   90.00
_cell.angle_gamma   90.00
#
_symmetry.space_group_name_H-M   'P 1'
#
loop_
_entity.id
_entity.type
_entity.pdbx_description
1 polymer ?
#
loop_
_entity_poly.entity_id
_entity_poly.type
_entity_poly.pdbx_seq_one_letter_code
_entity_poly.pdbx_strand_id
1 'polypeptide(L)'
;MGIFRRAALYLARKKGKAALLFLIFFLVSALLLICFSILEGTKQAAGDLRSNIGAAFYIRPYAQMTLKDGGISEGATPVISQRSIDEVVSTARGQVKAYNTEHYGYVKSEQLHFLPGAGDNAASNMGQVTAVRDSGLTVFSAPARIHTDMQKTT
;
A
#
# COMPACT_ATOMS: atom_id res chain seq x y z
N MET A 1 -9.89 -56.73 26.29
CA MET A 1 -10.29 -55.84 27.42
C MET A 1 -9.31 -55.78 28.61
N GLY A 2 -8.23 -56.59 28.67
CA GLY A 2 -7.31 -56.58 29.83
C GLY A 2 -6.21 -55.48 29.82
N ILE A 3 -5.79 -55.00 28.64
CA ILE A 3 -4.68 -54.05 28.48
C ILE A 3 -5.06 -52.63 28.93
N PHE A 4 -6.23 -52.11 28.54
CA PHE A 4 -6.72 -50.80 28.96
C PHE A 4 -6.88 -50.68 30.49
N ARG A 5 -7.34 -51.76 31.13
CA ARG A 5 -7.51 -51.82 32.59
C ARG A 5 -6.16 -51.79 33.32
N ARG A 6 -5.13 -52.42 32.75
CA ARG A 6 -3.75 -52.36 33.25
C ARG A 6 -3.12 -50.98 33.03
N ALA A 7 -3.31 -50.37 31.87
CA ALA A 7 -2.83 -49.02 31.58
C ALA A 7 -3.44 -47.97 32.53
N ALA A 8 -4.76 -48.04 32.78
CA ALA A 8 -5.45 -47.17 33.73
C ALA A 8 -4.93 -47.33 35.17
N LEU A 9 -4.68 -48.57 35.62
CA LEU A 9 -4.08 -48.84 36.92
C LEU A 9 -2.64 -48.33 37.04
N TYR A 10 -1.85 -48.37 35.96
CA TYR A 10 -0.51 -47.80 35.91
C TYR A 10 -0.51 -46.26 36.01
N LEU A 11 -1.48 -45.61 35.38
CA LEU A 11 -1.70 -44.16 35.46
C LEU A 11 -2.14 -43.74 36.88
N ALA A 12 -3.01 -44.54 37.50
CA ALA A 12 -3.55 -44.28 38.84
C ALA A 12 -2.53 -44.52 39.99
N ARG A 13 -1.58 -45.45 39.83
CA ARG A 13 -0.55 -45.76 40.86
C ARG A 13 0.59 -44.75 40.91
N LYS A 14 0.96 -44.12 39.79
CA LYS A 14 2.14 -43.24 39.66
C LYS A 14 1.72 -41.77 39.52
N LYS A 15 0.85 -41.31 40.44
CA LYS A 15 0.08 -40.05 40.40
C LYS A 15 0.90 -38.82 39.97
N GLY A 16 2.14 -38.67 40.45
CA GLY A 16 2.98 -37.52 40.10
C GLY A 16 3.51 -37.54 38.66
N LYS A 17 4.05 -38.67 38.18
CA LYS A 17 4.67 -38.75 36.84
C LYS A 17 3.63 -38.69 35.71
N ALA A 18 2.47 -39.30 35.91
CA ALA A 18 1.36 -39.23 34.96
C ALA A 18 0.74 -37.83 34.91
N ALA A 19 0.54 -37.18 36.07
CA ALA A 19 0.05 -35.81 36.13
C ALA A 19 1.04 -34.81 35.49
N LEU A 20 2.35 -34.99 35.70
CA LEU A 20 3.38 -34.17 35.07
C LEU A 20 3.36 -34.31 33.54
N LEU A 21 3.26 -35.53 33.02
CA LEU A 21 3.17 -35.78 31.58
C LEU A 21 1.91 -35.15 30.98
N PHE A 22 0.77 -35.28 31.66
CA PHE A 22 -0.48 -34.66 31.27
C PHE A 22 -0.39 -33.12 31.26
N LEU A 23 0.24 -32.53 32.28
CA LEU A 23 0.41 -31.09 32.38
C LEU A 23 1.30 -30.54 31.26
N ILE A 24 2.39 -31.23 30.91
CA ILE A 24 3.24 -30.84 29.77
C ILE A 24 2.45 -30.92 28.47
N PHE A 25 1.71 -32.01 28.24
CA PHE A 25 0.91 -32.15 27.02
C PHE A 25 -0.20 -31.10 26.93
N PHE A 26 -0.84 -30.80 28.05
CA PHE A 26 -1.85 -29.75 28.15
C PHE A 26 -1.26 -28.37 27.88
N LEU A 27 -0.08 -28.06 28.44
CA LEU A 27 0.63 -26.80 28.21
C LEU A 27 0.97 -26.63 26.72
N VAL A 28 1.55 -27.65 26.09
CA VAL A 28 1.88 -27.62 24.65
C VAL A 28 0.61 -27.43 23.82
N SER A 29 -0.46 -28.15 24.12
CA SER A 29 -1.74 -28.03 23.42
C SER A 29 -2.34 -26.63 23.57
N ALA A 30 -2.33 -26.07 24.78
CA ALA A 30 -2.80 -24.72 25.04
C ALA A 30 -1.98 -23.66 24.30
N LEU A 31 -0.65 -23.77 24.29
CA LEU A 31 0.22 -22.88 23.51
C LEU A 31 -0.11 -22.97 22.02
N LEU A 32 -0.29 -24.18 21.47
CA LEU A 32 -0.64 -24.35 20.06
C LEU A 32 -1.98 -23.68 19.74
N LEU A 33 -3.00 -23.84 20.58
CA LEU A 33 -4.30 -23.20 20.39
C LEU A 33 -4.19 -21.67 20.44
N ILE A 34 -3.39 -21.13 21.35
CA ILE A 34 -3.10 -19.69 21.41
C ILE A 34 -2.41 -19.22 20.12
N CYS A 35 -1.39 -19.93 19.65
CA CYS A 35 -0.70 -19.62 18.40
C CYS A 35 -1.64 -19.64 17.20
N PHE A 36 -2.51 -20.65 17.08
CA PHE A 36 -3.50 -20.73 16.02
C PHE A 36 -4.51 -19.58 16.10
N SER A 37 -4.99 -19.25 17.31
CA SER A 37 -5.91 -18.13 17.53
C SER A 37 -5.29 -16.79 17.11
N ILE A 38 -4.02 -16.56 17.47
CA ILE A 38 -3.29 -15.35 17.05
C ILE A 38 -3.10 -15.34 15.52
N LEU A 39 -2.76 -16.48 14.92
CA LEU A 39 -2.58 -16.57 13.46
C LEU A 39 -3.88 -16.25 12.71
N GLU A 40 -5.00 -16.80 13.15
CA GLU A 40 -6.31 -16.52 12.55
C GLU A 40 -6.73 -15.06 12.76
N GLY A 41 -6.57 -14.55 13.99
CA GLY A 41 -6.87 -13.15 14.30
C GLY A 41 -6.02 -12.15 13.51
N THR A 42 -4.72 -12.43 13.33
CA THR A 42 -3.82 -11.58 12.54
C THR A 42 -4.10 -11.65 11.05
N LYS A 43 -4.45 -12.83 10.51
CA LYS A 43 -4.90 -12.97 9.12
C LYS A 43 -6.19 -12.19 8.87
N GLN A 44 -7.15 -12.29 9.78
CA GLN A 44 -8.39 -11.54 9.70
C GLN A 44 -8.13 -10.03 9.79
N ALA A 45 -7.35 -9.58 10.78
CA ALA A 45 -6.99 -8.18 10.93
C ALA A 45 -6.22 -7.64 9.71
N ALA A 46 -5.29 -8.41 9.14
CA ALA A 46 -4.58 -8.04 7.92
C ALA A 46 -5.50 -7.98 6.69
N GLY A 47 -6.47 -8.89 6.59
CA GLY A 47 -7.50 -8.89 5.55
C GLY A 47 -8.42 -7.67 5.66
N ASP A 48 -8.89 -7.39 6.88
CA ASP A 48 -9.72 -6.23 7.19
C ASP A 48 -8.96 -4.92 6.99
N LEU A 49 -7.67 -4.88 7.32
CA LEU A 49 -6.85 -3.70 7.06
C LEU A 49 -6.64 -3.50 5.56
N ARG A 50 -6.38 -4.58 4.80
CA ARG A 50 -6.22 -4.52 3.34
C ARG A 50 -7.51 -4.12 2.63
N SER A 51 -8.67 -4.52 3.15
CA SER A 51 -9.97 -4.11 2.60
C SER A 51 -10.35 -2.67 3.00
N ASN A 52 -9.99 -2.22 4.21
CA ASN A 52 -10.31 -0.88 4.71
C ASN A 52 -9.34 0.22 4.28
N ILE A 53 -8.05 -0.06 4.13
CA ILE A 53 -7.05 0.91 3.62
C ILE A 53 -7.36 1.35 2.19
N GLY A 54 -8.15 0.55 1.45
CA GLY A 54 -8.51 0.85 0.07
C GLY A 54 -7.36 0.56 -0.89
N ALA A 55 -7.71 0.26 -2.14
CA ALA A 55 -6.74 0.12 -3.21
C ALA A 55 -6.62 1.45 -3.96
N ALA A 56 -5.39 1.86 -4.27
CA ALA A 56 -5.12 2.96 -5.20
C ALA A 56 -4.62 2.38 -6.52
N PHE A 57 -5.06 2.95 -7.64
CA PHE A 57 -4.58 2.62 -8.97
C PHE A 57 -4.28 3.91 -9.73
N TYR A 58 -3.27 3.87 -10.59
CA TYR A 58 -2.84 5.02 -11.39
C TYR A 58 -3.17 4.76 -12.86
N ILE A 59 -3.88 5.70 -13.49
CA ILE A 59 -4.14 5.69 -14.93
C ILE A 59 -3.15 6.66 -15.58
N ARG A 60 -2.32 6.16 -16.49
CA ARG A 60 -1.40 6.98 -17.28
C ARG A 60 -1.75 6.87 -18.76
N PRO A 61 -1.97 8.00 -19.47
CA PRO A 61 -2.12 7.99 -20.91
C PRO A 61 -0.77 7.67 -21.54
N TYR A 62 -0.78 6.75 -22.51
CA TYR A 62 0.39 6.45 -23.31
C TYR A 62 0.20 7.04 -24.71
N ALA A 63 1.28 7.59 -25.26
CA ALA A 63 1.34 7.96 -26.67
C ALA A 63 1.09 6.70 -27.52
N GLN A 64 0.12 6.77 -28.44
CA GLN A 64 -0.13 5.70 -29.39
C GLN A 64 0.99 5.74 -30.44
N MET A 65 1.82 4.71 -30.48
CA MET A 65 2.83 4.57 -31.54
C MET A 65 2.18 3.92 -32.75
N THR A 66 2.14 4.64 -33.87
CA THR A 66 1.59 4.11 -35.12
C THR A 66 2.74 3.87 -36.09
N LEU A 67 2.87 2.63 -36.57
CA LEU A 67 3.86 2.28 -37.59
C LEU A 67 3.25 2.53 -38.97
N LYS A 68 3.78 3.51 -39.70
CA LYS A 68 3.44 3.76 -41.11
C LYS A 68 4.72 3.80 -41.93
N ASP A 69 4.75 3.06 -43.04
CA ASP A 69 5.85 3.02 -44.02
C ASP A 69 7.25 2.81 -43.42
N GLY A 70 7.38 1.91 -42.44
CA GLY A 70 8.65 1.56 -41.82
C GLY A 70 9.21 2.61 -40.84
N GLY A 71 8.51 3.72 -40.63
CA GLY A 71 8.81 4.73 -39.60
C GLY A 71 7.89 4.59 -38.39
N ILE A 72 8.48 4.65 -37.18
CA ILE A 72 7.73 4.77 -35.93
C ILE A 72 7.34 6.24 -35.77
N SER A 73 6.06 6.57 -35.87
CA SER A 73 5.55 7.90 -35.50
C SER A 73 4.88 7.82 -34.13
N GLU A 74 5.41 8.59 -33.18
CA GLU A 74 4.83 8.75 -31.84
C GLU A 74 3.70 9.79 -31.91
N GLY A 75 2.46 9.37 -31.67
CA GLY A 75 1.33 10.29 -31.54
C GLY A 75 1.43 11.11 -30.25
N ALA A 76 0.74 12.26 -30.20
CA ALA A 76 0.69 13.06 -28.98
C ALA A 76 0.07 12.26 -27.82
N THR A 77 0.68 12.32 -26.64
CA THR A 77 0.11 11.72 -25.42
C THR A 77 -1.24 12.39 -25.11
N PRO A 78 -2.34 11.64 -25.02
CA PRO A 78 -3.65 12.23 -24.76
C PRO A 78 -3.70 12.81 -23.33
N VAL A 79 -4.29 13.99 -23.19
CA VAL A 79 -4.51 14.62 -21.88
C VAL A 79 -5.72 13.96 -21.21
N ILE A 80 -5.59 13.60 -19.92
CA ILE A 80 -6.73 13.11 -19.12
C ILE A 80 -7.73 14.25 -18.95
N SER A 81 -8.92 14.09 -19.54
CA SER A 81 -10.02 15.05 -19.43
C SER A 81 -10.92 14.75 -18.22
N GLN A 82 -11.63 15.75 -17.71
CA GLN A 82 -12.63 15.54 -16.65
C GLN A 82 -13.68 14.49 -17.05
N ARG A 83 -14.10 14.47 -18.31
CA ARG A 83 -15.04 13.48 -18.83
C ARG A 83 -14.53 12.04 -18.69
N SER A 84 -13.24 11.81 -18.94
CA SER A 84 -12.60 10.51 -18.77
C SER A 84 -12.57 10.09 -17.29
N ILE A 85 -12.37 11.04 -16.39
CA ILE A 85 -12.43 10.80 -14.94
C ILE A 85 -13.86 10.42 -14.53
N ASP A 86 -14.86 11.18 -14.99
CA ASP A 86 -16.27 10.93 -14.67
C ASP A 86 -16.74 9.55 -15.19
N GLU A 87 -16.24 9.12 -16.35
CA GLU A 87 -16.47 7.78 -16.89
C GLU A 87 -15.87 6.68 -15.99
N VAL A 88 -14.64 6.87 -15.50
CA VAL A 88 -14.00 5.92 -14.59
C VAL A 88 -14.74 5.86 -13.25
N VAL A 89 -15.09 7.01 -12.68
CA VAL A 89 -15.82 7.11 -11.41
C VAL A 89 -17.22 6.49 -11.52
N SER A 90 -17.94 6.75 -12.61
CA SER A 90 -19.25 6.15 -12.87
C SER A 90 -19.16 4.63 -13.07
N THR A 91 -18.16 4.15 -13.81
CA THR A 91 -17.89 2.72 -13.99
C THR A 91 -17.56 2.02 -12.67
N ALA A 92 -16.85 2.70 -11.76
CA ALA A 92 -16.51 2.17 -10.44
C ALA A 92 -17.70 2.09 -9.47
N ARG A 93 -18.90 2.58 -9.84
CA ARG A 93 -20.15 2.45 -9.06
C ARG A 93 -19.99 2.82 -7.57
N GLY A 94 -19.29 3.92 -7.29
CA GLY A 94 -19.06 4.42 -5.93
C GLY A 94 -17.94 3.74 -5.15
N GLN A 95 -17.16 2.83 -5.77
CA GLN A 95 -15.98 2.23 -5.14
C GLN A 95 -14.77 3.18 -5.11
N VAL A 96 -14.71 4.15 -6.02
CA VAL A 96 -13.70 5.22 -6.00
C VAL A 96 -14.17 6.31 -5.04
N LYS A 97 -13.51 6.39 -3.87
CA LYS A 97 -13.82 7.39 -2.84
C LYS A 97 -13.20 8.76 -3.10
N ALA A 98 -12.03 8.79 -3.74
CA ALA A 98 -11.30 10.00 -4.08
C ALA A 98 -10.44 9.72 -5.32
N TYR A 99 -10.11 10.78 -6.08
CA TYR A 99 -9.22 10.72 -7.22
C TYR A 99 -8.39 12.01 -7.28
N ASN A 100 -7.11 11.93 -7.65
CA ASN A 100 -6.29 13.11 -7.87
C ASN A 100 -5.69 13.03 -9.27
N THR A 101 -5.63 14.18 -9.95
CA THR A 101 -4.85 14.29 -11.18
C THR A 101 -3.45 14.73 -10.82
N GLU A 102 -2.46 13.91 -11.18
CA GLU A 102 -1.06 14.20 -10.98
C GLU A 102 -0.41 14.60 -12.30
N HIS A 103 0.22 15.76 -12.31
CA HIS A 103 1.08 16.21 -13.39
C HIS A 103 2.50 16.26 -12.85
N TYR A 104 3.41 15.46 -13.39
CA TYR A 104 4.81 15.51 -12.99
C TYR A 104 5.71 15.89 -14.16
N GLY A 105 6.81 16.56 -13.84
CA GLY A 105 7.87 16.89 -14.77
C GLY A 105 9.21 16.87 -14.06
N TYR A 106 10.29 16.76 -14.81
CA TYR A 106 11.64 16.91 -14.25
C TYR A 106 12.09 18.35 -14.40
N VAL A 107 12.59 18.94 -13.33
CA VAL A 107 13.06 20.32 -13.29
C VAL A 107 14.52 20.32 -12.87
N LYS A 108 15.34 21.08 -13.59
CA LYS A 108 16.71 21.41 -13.19
C LYS A 108 16.72 22.81 -12.60
N SER A 109 17.43 23.01 -11.50
CA SER A 109 17.59 24.32 -10.88
C SER A 109 19.05 24.57 -10.50
N GLU A 110 19.46 25.83 -10.55
CA GLU A 110 20.76 26.28 -9.99
C GLU A 110 20.59 26.85 -8.58
N GLN A 111 19.37 27.25 -8.20
CA GLN A 111 19.06 27.93 -6.94
C GLN A 111 18.39 27.02 -5.90
N LEU A 112 17.81 25.90 -6.33
CA LEU A 112 17.15 24.92 -5.47
C LEU A 112 17.90 23.60 -5.57
N HIS A 113 18.41 23.09 -4.46
CA HIS A 113 19.03 21.77 -4.41
C HIS A 113 17.98 20.69 -4.21
N PHE A 114 17.90 19.75 -5.14
CA PHE A 114 17.04 18.57 -5.01
C PHE A 114 17.72 17.51 -4.13
N LEU A 115 16.93 16.64 -3.52
CA LEU A 115 17.46 15.54 -2.71
C LEU A 115 18.25 14.57 -3.63
N PRO A 116 19.51 14.24 -3.29
CA PRO A 116 20.35 13.43 -4.14
C PRO A 116 19.83 11.99 -4.22
N GLY A 117 19.66 11.50 -5.45
CA GLY A 117 19.27 10.13 -5.75
C GLY A 117 20.37 9.37 -6.49
N ALA A 118 20.03 8.20 -7.03
CA ALA A 118 20.95 7.45 -7.87
C ALA A 118 21.30 8.25 -9.14
N GLY A 119 22.59 8.51 -9.37
CA GLY A 119 23.08 9.30 -10.51
C GLY A 119 23.19 10.81 -10.28
N ASP A 120 22.90 11.28 -9.06
CA ASP A 120 23.09 12.68 -8.70
C ASP A 120 24.56 13.12 -8.78
N ASN A 121 24.80 14.32 -9.29
CA ASN A 121 26.11 14.94 -9.31
C ASN A 121 25.96 16.47 -9.40
N ALA A 122 27.05 17.20 -9.15
CA ALA A 122 27.06 18.66 -9.15
C ALA A 122 26.62 19.30 -10.49
N ALA A 123 26.72 18.58 -11.61
CA ALA A 123 26.24 19.04 -12.92
C ALA A 123 24.77 18.70 -13.20
N SER A 124 24.15 17.84 -12.39
CA SER A 124 22.83 17.22 -12.58
C SER A 124 21.93 17.42 -11.36
N ASN A 125 21.77 18.68 -10.94
CA ASN A 125 20.80 19.05 -9.90
C ASN A 125 19.36 19.06 -10.46
N MET A 126 18.81 17.87 -10.69
CA MET A 126 17.47 17.65 -11.24
C MET A 126 16.60 16.87 -10.27
N GLY A 127 15.33 17.27 -10.16
CA GLY A 127 14.34 16.54 -9.38
C GLY A 127 13.01 16.43 -10.11
N GLN A 128 12.21 15.43 -9.72
CA GLN A 128 10.83 15.33 -10.15
C GLN A 128 9.98 16.32 -9.34
N VAL A 129 9.23 17.16 -10.04
CA VAL A 129 8.24 18.06 -9.46
C VAL A 129 6.87 17.53 -9.85
N THR A 130 6.02 17.29 -8.85
CA THR A 130 4.65 16.81 -9.05
C THR A 130 3.68 17.90 -8.60
N ALA A 131 2.80 18.32 -9.52
CA ALA A 131 1.63 19.11 -9.24
C ALA A 131 0.42 18.18 -9.12
N VAL A 132 -0.28 18.26 -8.01
CA VAL A 132 -1.50 17.48 -7.75
C VAL A 132 -2.70 18.42 -7.69
N ARG A 133 -3.82 18.00 -8.28
CA ARG A 133 -5.12 18.64 -8.06
C ARG A 133 -5.94 17.74 -7.15
N ASP A 134 -6.15 18.17 -5.91
CA ASP A 134 -6.89 17.41 -4.91
C ASP A 134 -8.41 17.52 -5.15
N SER A 135 -9.11 16.40 -5.31
CA SER A 135 -10.57 16.39 -5.44
C SER A 135 -11.29 16.70 -4.12
N GLY A 136 -10.65 16.47 -2.97
CA GLY A 136 -11.19 16.72 -1.63
C GLY A 136 -11.24 18.20 -1.21
N LEU A 137 -10.53 19.09 -1.94
CA LEU A 137 -10.42 20.52 -1.61
C LEU A 137 -11.34 21.43 -2.45
N THR A 138 -12.32 20.87 -3.16
CA THR A 138 -13.18 21.59 -4.12
C THR A 138 -14.20 22.56 -3.51
N VAL A 139 -14.01 23.04 -2.27
CA VAL A 139 -14.82 24.12 -1.63
C VAL A 139 -14.09 25.47 -1.52
N PHE A 140 -12.86 25.62 -2.01
CA PHE A 140 -12.21 26.93 -2.03
C PHE A 140 -12.11 27.53 -3.44
N SER A 141 -12.98 28.52 -3.72
CA SER A 141 -12.77 29.49 -4.79
C SER A 141 -11.82 30.59 -4.31
N ALA A 142 -10.55 30.53 -4.67
CA ALA A 142 -9.64 31.68 -4.68
C ALA A 142 -8.36 31.34 -5.47
N PRO A 143 -7.74 32.32 -6.15
CA PRO A 143 -6.64 32.09 -7.08
C PRO A 143 -5.40 31.56 -6.37
N ALA A 144 -4.69 30.66 -7.06
CA ALA A 144 -3.45 30.04 -6.62
C ALA A 144 -2.49 31.04 -5.96
N ARG A 145 -2.27 30.87 -4.66
CA ARG A 145 -1.20 31.52 -3.91
C ARG A 145 -0.10 30.48 -3.71
N ILE A 146 0.95 30.58 -4.51
CA ILE A 146 2.22 29.90 -4.25
C ILE A 146 2.74 30.47 -2.93
N HIS A 147 2.86 29.62 -1.91
CA HIS A 147 3.51 29.96 -0.65
C HIS A 147 5.02 29.82 -0.86
N THR A 148 5.69 30.90 -1.24
CA THR A 148 7.15 31.01 -1.12
C THR A 148 7.46 31.43 0.32
N ASP A 149 7.94 30.49 1.11
CA ASP A 149 8.54 30.80 2.41
C ASP A 149 9.97 31.30 2.13
N MET A 150 10.13 32.63 2.07
CA MET A 150 11.44 33.27 2.10
C MET A 150 11.88 33.38 3.56
N GLN A 151 12.70 32.43 4.04
CA GLN A 151 13.54 32.71 5.20
C GLN A 151 14.69 33.62 4.76
N LYS A 152 14.51 34.91 5.06
CA LYS A 152 15.59 35.87 5.15
C LYS A 152 16.29 35.67 6.49
N THR A 153 17.50 35.16 6.48
CA THR A 153 18.43 35.31 7.61
C THR A 153 19.68 36.03 7.12
N THR A 154 19.86 37.19 7.74
CA THR A 154 21.01 38.10 7.83
C THR A 154 22.37 37.55 7.44
#